data_AF-A0A965N7I3-F1
#
_entry.id   AF-A0A965N7I3-F1
#
_cell.length_a   1.000
_cell.length_b   1.000
_cell.length_c   1.000
_cell.angle_alpha   90.00
_cell.angle_beta   90.00
_cell.angle_gamma   90.00
#
_symmetry.space_group_name_H-M   'P 1'
#
loop_
_entity.id
_entity.type
_entity.pdbx_description
1 polymer ?
#
loop_
_entity_poly.entity_id
_entity_poly.type
_entity_poly.pdbx_seq_one_letter_code
_entity_poly.pdbx_strand_id
1 'polypeptide(L)' 'MPKMKTKSSAKKRFTITGSGKIKRKHAFKSH' A
#
# COMPACT_ATOMS: atom_id res chain seq x y z
N MET A 1 -9.24 24.80 3.67
CA MET A 1 -9.34 23.45 3.08
C MET A 1 -8.47 22.49 3.88
N PRO A 2 -9.04 21.45 4.52
CA PRO A 2 -8.25 20.47 5.28
C PRO A 2 -7.41 19.60 4.34
N LYS A 3 -6.18 19.25 4.74
CA LYS A 3 -5.31 18.34 3.98
C LYS A 3 -5.93 16.94 3.95
N MET A 4 -6.01 16.34 2.76
CA MET A 4 -6.45 14.95 2.60
C MET A 4 -5.53 14.00 3.38
N LYS A 5 -6.12 13.16 4.23
CA LYS A 5 -5.38 12.18 5.02
C LYS A 5 -5.27 10.87 4.25
N THR A 6 -4.06 10.35 4.16
CA THR A 6 -3.80 9.03 3.58
C THR A 6 -4.25 7.92 4.54
N LYS A 7 -4.74 6.81 4.00
CA LYS A 7 -5.10 5.64 4.80
C LYS A 7 -3.84 4.91 5.29
N SER A 8 -3.61 4.89 6.60
CA SER A 8 -2.45 4.26 7.21
C SER A 8 -2.33 2.76 6.93
N SER A 9 -3.46 2.06 6.76
CA SER A 9 -3.47 0.64 6.37
C SER A 9 -2.90 0.41 4.98
N ALA A 10 -3.26 1.28 4.02
CA ALA A 10 -2.80 1.18 2.64
C ALA A 10 -1.28 1.40 2.54
N LYS A 11 -0.76 2.42 3.25
CA LYS A 11 0.70 2.70 3.33
C LYS A 11 1.51 1.49 3.82
N LYS A 12 0.95 0.69 4.74
CA LYS A 12 1.61 -0.51 5.29
C LYS A 12 1.56 -1.72 4.34
N ARG A 13 0.57 -1.78 3.45
CA ARG A 13 0.25 -2.98 2.66
C ARG A 13 0.63 -2.87 1.18
N PHE A 14 0.67 -1.66 0.63
CA PHE A 14 0.86 -1.41 -0.79
C PHE A 14 2.04 -0.46 -1.03
N THR A 15 2.81 -0.75 -2.07
CA THR A 15 3.94 0.07 -2.51
C THR A 15 3.84 0.33 -4.01
N ILE A 16 4.29 1.49 -4.46
CA ILE A 16 4.31 1.87 -5.87
C ILE A 16 5.70 1.59 -6.42
N THR A 17 5.79 0.90 -7.56
CA THR A 17 7.07 0.67 -8.26
C THR A 17 7.46 1.93 -9.05
N GLY A 18 8.72 2.04 -9.48
CA GLY A 18 9.18 3.20 -10.28
C GLY A 18 8.39 3.42 -11.58
N SER A 19 7.72 2.39 -12.09
CA SER A 19 6.84 2.46 -13.27
C SER A 19 5.36 2.72 -12.94
N GLY A 20 5.03 3.05 -11.67
CA GLY A 20 3.65 3.33 -11.25
C GLY A 20 2.76 2.12 -10.96
N LYS A 21 3.29 0.89 -10.95
CA LYS A 21 2.49 -0.33 -10.65
C LYS A 21 2.39 -0.53 -9.13
N ILE A 22 1.31 -1.17 -8.67
CA ILE A 22 1.09 -1.47 -7.25
C ILE A 22 1.66 -2.86 -6.93
N LYS A 23 2.58 -2.94 -5.97
CA LYS A 23 3.14 -4.17 -5.41
C LYS A 23 2.56 -4.44 -4.01
N ARG A 24 2.22 -5.71 -3.75
CA ARG A 24 1.73 -6.25 -2.46
C ARG A 24 2.25 -7.67 -2.21
N LYS A 25 2.20 -8.12 -0.95
CA LYS A 25 2.52 -9.51 -0.58
C LYS A 25 1.35 -10.45 -0.91
N HIS A 26 1.64 -11.72 -1.18
CA HIS A 26 0.63 -12.77 -1.32
C HIS A 26 0.06 -13.15 0.05
N ALA A 27 -1.25 -13.41 0.10
CA ALA A 27 -1.91 -13.86 1.32
C ALA A 27 -1.57 -15.33 1.63
N PHE A 28 -1.84 -15.74 2.88
CA PHE A 28 -1.73 -17.13 3.36
C PHE A 28 -0.32 -17.76 3.34
N LYS A 29 0.73 -16.95 3.32
CA LYS A 29 2.14 -17.39 3.44
C LYS A 29 2.73 -17.14 4.83
N SER A 30 1.89 -17.06 5.85
CA SER A 30 2.25 -16.60 7.20
C SER A 30 2.08 -17.68 8.28
N HIS A 31 1.65 -18.88 7.89
CA HIS A 31 1.58 -20.05 8.76
C HIS A 31 2.73 -20.99 8.41
#